data_AF-G4V700-F1
#
_entry.id   AF-G4V700-F1
#
_cell.length_a   1.000
_cell.length_b   1.000
_cell.length_c   1.000
_cell.angle_alpha   90.00
_cell.angle_beta   90.00
_cell.angle_gamma   90.00
#
_symmetry.space_group_name_H-M   'P 1'
#
loop_
_entity.id
_entity.type
_entity.pdbx_description
1 polymer ?
#
loop_
_entity_poly.entity_id
_entity_poly.type
_entity_poly.pdbx_seq_one_letter_code
_entity_poly.pdbx_strand_id
1 'polypeptide(L)'
;MPKIEYIGRPSLHFYGKLLSEIAKNLKNRAKGRVVIKETETAKFKEPCYYILKSVVPLMSDKTDVRCRAWGIRVFRGRNLGYCLLPNTHEPDWRLLSPSEAERLTSMSTKTDMAAPDVPVSCVAQAPPLLTIFLRRKNVLPPPVVEEAEKSTHSLDIQQSMREASGLLLLTPHRYDPTSFKVPIEPTSEEKSRMYPPYEWSAKKGLIIKPNLDRDSYLIRRSDTPGLYWRVHLAKSSKTEQDSETVS
;
A
#
# COMPACT_ATOMS: atom_id res chain seq x y z
N MET A 1 0.06 -34.55 -33.73
CA MET A 1 -0.52 -33.48 -32.88
C MET A 1 -0.83 -32.29 -33.76
N PRO A 2 -2.01 -31.66 -33.64
CA PRO A 2 -2.31 -30.45 -34.40
C PRO A 2 -1.32 -29.34 -34.04
N LYS A 3 -0.88 -28.57 -35.03
CA LYS A 3 0.00 -27.43 -34.85
C LYS A 3 -0.81 -26.33 -34.15
N ILE A 4 -0.49 -26.05 -32.89
CA ILE A 4 -1.13 -24.95 -32.14
C ILE A 4 -0.40 -23.67 -32.53
N GLU A 5 -1.05 -22.84 -33.34
CA GLU A 5 -0.56 -21.50 -33.64
C GLU A 5 -1.11 -20.52 -32.61
N TYR A 6 -0.22 -19.95 -31.80
CA TYR A 6 -0.58 -18.86 -30.88
C TYR A 6 -0.71 -17.57 -31.67
N ILE A 7 -1.94 -17.13 -31.91
CA ILE A 7 -2.23 -15.85 -32.55
C ILE A 7 -2.28 -14.77 -31.47
N GLY A 8 -1.33 -13.83 -31.51
CA GLY A 8 -1.25 -12.69 -30.59
C GLY A 8 0.13 -12.56 -29.94
N ARG A 9 0.36 -11.45 -29.24
CA ARG A 9 1.54 -11.35 -28.35
C ARG A 9 1.21 -12.17 -27.11
N PRO A 10 1.94 -13.27 -26.80
CA PRO A 10 1.72 -13.98 -25.55
C PRO A 10 1.86 -12.97 -24.41
N SER A 11 0.94 -13.00 -23.45
CA SER A 11 1.10 -12.23 -22.23
C SER A 11 2.35 -12.75 -21.52
N LEU A 12 3.46 -12.02 -21.65
CA LEU A 12 4.75 -12.40 -21.05
C LEU A 12 4.70 -12.48 -19.51
N HIS A 13 3.59 -12.03 -18.90
CA HIS A 13 3.46 -11.87 -17.46
C HIS A 13 2.27 -12.61 -16.85
N PHE A 14 1.28 -13.06 -17.63
CA PHE A 14 0.05 -13.64 -17.10
C PHE A 14 -0.20 -15.02 -17.72
N TYR A 15 -0.37 -16.02 -16.85
CA TYR A 15 -0.52 -17.43 -17.23
C TYR A 15 -1.84 -18.06 -16.74
N GLY A 16 -2.70 -17.25 -16.12
CA GLY A 16 -3.97 -17.70 -15.55
C GLY A 16 -5.16 -17.52 -16.47
N LYS A 17 -6.35 -17.58 -15.86
CA LYS A 17 -7.64 -17.29 -16.49
C LYS A 17 -8.20 -15.98 -15.95
N LEU A 18 -9.27 -15.51 -16.58
CA LEU A 18 -10.04 -14.39 -16.05
C LEU A 18 -10.85 -14.81 -14.84
N LEU A 19 -10.89 -13.95 -13.82
CA LEU A 19 -11.68 -14.22 -12.62
C LEU A 19 -13.19 -14.27 -12.94
N SER A 20 -13.65 -13.49 -13.91
CA SER A 20 -15.04 -13.50 -14.38
C SER A 20 -15.42 -14.85 -14.97
N GLU A 21 -14.56 -15.45 -15.80
CA GLU A 21 -14.76 -16.78 -16.38
C GLU A 21 -14.82 -17.87 -15.32
N ILE A 22 -13.87 -17.85 -14.37
CA ILE A 22 -13.87 -18.78 -13.24
C ILE A 22 -15.18 -18.65 -12.45
N ALA A 23 -15.60 -17.43 -12.14
CA ALA A 23 -16.80 -17.19 -11.36
C ALA A 23 -18.09 -17.62 -12.09
N LYS A 24 -18.18 -17.40 -13.40
CA LYS A 24 -19.33 -17.79 -14.23
C LYS A 24 -19.53 -19.30 -14.30
N ASN A 25 -18.43 -20.04 -14.39
CA ASN A 25 -18.46 -21.49 -14.55
C ASN A 25 -18.73 -22.24 -13.23
N LEU A 26 -18.79 -21.53 -12.10
CA LEU A 26 -18.98 -22.14 -10.78
C LEU A 26 -20.34 -21.79 -10.18
N LYS A 27 -20.95 -22.75 -9.49
CA LYS A 27 -22.18 -22.53 -8.70
C LYS A 27 -21.96 -21.41 -7.67
N ASN A 28 -23.00 -20.62 -7.44
CA ASN A 28 -22.99 -19.48 -6.51
C ASN A 28 -21.87 -18.47 -6.78
N ARG A 29 -21.46 -18.31 -8.06
CA ARG A 29 -20.39 -17.41 -8.49
C ARG A 29 -19.08 -17.60 -7.71
N ALA A 30 -18.70 -18.88 -7.51
CA ALA A 30 -17.48 -19.26 -6.81
C ALA A 30 -17.40 -18.84 -5.33
N LYS A 31 -18.53 -18.51 -4.67
CA LYS A 31 -18.54 -18.17 -3.25
C LYS A 31 -17.94 -19.31 -2.41
N GLY A 32 -16.95 -18.96 -1.58
CA GLY A 32 -16.21 -19.87 -0.72
C GLY A 32 -15.01 -20.57 -1.38
N ARG A 33 -14.81 -20.41 -2.69
CA ARG A 33 -13.67 -21.02 -3.40
C ARG A 33 -12.39 -20.20 -3.20
N VAL A 34 -11.27 -20.91 -3.20
CA VAL A 34 -9.94 -20.32 -3.09
C VAL A 34 -9.34 -20.17 -4.48
N VAL A 35 -8.87 -18.97 -4.77
CA VAL A 35 -8.16 -18.64 -6.00
C VAL A 35 -6.81 -18.01 -5.67
N ILE A 36 -5.87 -18.16 -6.59
CA ILE A 36 -4.53 -17.56 -6.50
C ILE A 36 -4.27 -16.70 -7.73
N LYS A 37 -3.30 -15.80 -7.61
CA LYS A 37 -2.67 -15.14 -8.75
C LYS A 37 -1.34 -15.82 -9.05
N GLU A 38 -1.14 -16.26 -10.29
CA GLU A 38 0.10 -16.95 -10.68
C GLU A 38 1.32 -16.03 -10.53
N THR A 39 1.18 -14.73 -10.82
CA THR A 39 2.28 -13.77 -10.62
C THR A 39 2.69 -13.63 -9.15
N GLU A 40 1.72 -13.64 -8.22
CA GLU A 40 2.02 -13.52 -6.79
C GLU A 40 2.67 -14.80 -6.25
N THR A 41 2.16 -15.96 -6.65
CA THR A 41 2.73 -17.26 -6.24
C THR A 41 4.10 -17.54 -6.86
N ALA A 42 4.39 -17.01 -8.05
CA ALA A 42 5.71 -17.12 -8.66
C ALA A 42 6.73 -16.15 -8.01
N LYS A 43 6.27 -14.96 -7.61
CA LYS A 43 7.14 -13.91 -7.04
C LYS A 43 7.49 -14.15 -5.57
N PHE A 44 6.55 -14.67 -4.79
CA PHE A 44 6.70 -14.80 -3.35
C PHE A 44 6.69 -16.27 -2.94
N LYS A 45 7.63 -16.63 -2.05
CA LYS A 45 7.68 -17.99 -1.48
C LYS A 45 6.59 -18.21 -0.43
N GLU A 46 6.12 -17.12 0.17
CA GLU A 46 5.08 -17.14 1.20
C GLU A 46 3.68 -17.33 0.57
N PRO A 47 2.74 -17.98 1.28
CA PRO A 47 1.44 -18.31 0.71
C PRO A 47 0.62 -17.06 0.39
N CYS A 48 0.20 -16.93 -0.87
CA CYS A 48 -0.67 -15.86 -1.37
C CYS A 48 -1.92 -16.49 -1.97
N TYR A 49 -3.09 -16.18 -1.41
CA TYR A 49 -4.36 -16.68 -1.91
C TYR A 49 -5.55 -15.79 -1.51
N TYR A 50 -6.67 -16.04 -2.17
CA TYR A 50 -7.89 -15.26 -2.01
C TYR A 50 -9.07 -16.20 -1.81
N ILE A 51 -9.90 -15.93 -0.80
CA ILE A 51 -11.16 -16.64 -0.59
C ILE A 51 -12.29 -15.76 -1.11
N LEU A 52 -12.90 -16.17 -2.22
CA LEU A 52 -13.99 -15.42 -2.83
C LEU A 52 -15.24 -15.47 -1.95
N LYS A 53 -15.87 -14.32 -1.71
CA LYS A 53 -17.10 -14.21 -0.93
C LYS A 53 -18.26 -13.66 -1.76
N SER A 54 -17.98 -12.69 -2.64
CA SER A 54 -18.96 -12.13 -3.56
C SER A 54 -18.26 -11.76 -4.86
N VAL A 55 -18.83 -12.18 -5.99
CA VAL A 55 -18.37 -11.76 -7.32
C VAL A 55 -19.57 -11.24 -8.09
N VAL A 56 -19.44 -10.00 -8.57
CA VAL A 56 -20.47 -9.31 -9.35
C VAL A 56 -19.88 -8.98 -10.72
N PRO A 57 -20.41 -9.55 -11.81
CA PRO A 57 -19.99 -9.16 -13.15
C PRO A 57 -20.37 -7.71 -13.40
N LEU A 58 -19.54 -6.98 -14.14
CA LEU A 58 -19.85 -5.60 -14.52
C LEU A 58 -20.78 -5.62 -15.73
N MET A 59 -22.09 -5.44 -15.50
CA MET A 59 -23.10 -5.44 -16.58
C MET A 59 -22.85 -4.38 -17.66
N SER A 60 -22.12 -3.31 -17.33
CA SER A 60 -21.72 -2.27 -18.29
C SER A 60 -20.63 -2.72 -19.27
N ASP A 61 -19.91 -3.81 -18.97
CA ASP A 61 -18.81 -4.31 -19.77
C ASP A 61 -19.30 -5.35 -20.78
N LYS A 62 -19.39 -4.96 -22.05
CA LYS A 62 -19.78 -5.86 -23.16
C LYS A 62 -18.79 -6.99 -23.38
N THR A 63 -17.53 -6.83 -22.97
CA THR A 63 -16.52 -7.89 -23.13
C THR A 63 -16.71 -9.00 -22.11
N ASP A 64 -17.48 -8.75 -21.04
CA ASP A 64 -17.79 -9.74 -20.02
C ASP A 64 -16.54 -10.27 -19.26
N VAL A 65 -15.41 -9.55 -19.43
CA VAL A 65 -14.08 -9.79 -18.86
C VAL A 65 -14.01 -9.24 -17.44
N ARG A 66 -14.62 -8.08 -17.19
CA ARG A 66 -14.48 -7.41 -15.89
C ARG A 66 -15.53 -7.86 -14.89
N CYS A 67 -15.07 -8.03 -13.65
CA CYS A 67 -15.95 -8.24 -12.50
C CYS A 67 -15.45 -7.45 -11.29
N ARG A 68 -16.35 -7.13 -10.38
CA ARG A 68 -15.98 -6.69 -9.02
C ARG A 68 -16.06 -7.91 -8.12
N ALA A 69 -14.94 -8.26 -7.52
CA ALA A 69 -14.84 -9.38 -6.61
C ALA A 69 -14.43 -8.89 -5.22
N TRP A 70 -15.10 -9.41 -4.19
CA TRP A 70 -14.79 -9.19 -2.80
C TRP A 70 -14.53 -10.53 -2.12
N GLY A 71 -13.58 -10.52 -1.21
CA GLY A 71 -13.12 -11.74 -0.57
C GLY A 71 -12.11 -11.47 0.53
N ILE A 72 -11.72 -12.54 1.21
CA ILE A 72 -10.63 -12.50 2.17
C ILE A 72 -9.33 -12.60 1.40
N ARG A 73 -8.44 -11.62 1.56
CA ARG A 73 -7.12 -11.61 0.94
C ARG A 73 -6.08 -12.05 1.94
N VAL A 74 -5.37 -13.14 1.63
CA VAL A 74 -4.19 -13.57 2.35
C VAL A 74 -2.98 -13.31 1.47
N PHE A 75 -2.12 -12.39 1.88
CA PHE A 75 -0.96 -11.99 1.11
C PHE A 75 0.31 -12.28 1.90
N ARG A 76 1.21 -13.08 1.33
CA ARG A 76 2.45 -13.54 1.95
C ARG A 76 2.25 -14.05 3.40
N GLY A 77 1.27 -14.93 3.57
CA GLY A 77 0.88 -15.54 4.85
C GLY A 77 0.07 -14.65 5.80
N ARG A 78 -0.07 -13.36 5.54
CA ARG A 78 -0.83 -12.44 6.40
C ARG A 78 -2.25 -12.27 5.91
N ASN A 79 -3.21 -12.40 6.83
CA ASN A 79 -4.61 -12.16 6.53
C ASN A 79 -4.91 -10.65 6.55
N LEU A 80 -5.19 -10.07 5.38
CA LEU A 80 -5.58 -8.67 5.21
C LEU A 80 -7.08 -8.42 5.42
N GLY A 81 -7.84 -9.48 5.73
CA GLY A 81 -9.28 -9.40 5.96
C GLY A 81 -10.09 -9.31 4.66
N TYR A 82 -11.34 -8.89 4.81
CA TYR A 82 -12.29 -8.76 3.71
C TYR A 82 -12.04 -7.45 2.93
N CYS A 83 -11.67 -7.56 1.66
CA CYS A 83 -11.40 -6.41 0.81
C CYS A 83 -11.88 -6.62 -0.63
N LEU A 84 -11.91 -5.54 -1.40
CA LEU A 84 -12.05 -5.61 -2.85
C LEU A 84 -10.76 -6.18 -3.44
N LEU A 85 -10.87 -7.19 -4.31
CA LEU A 85 -9.70 -7.78 -4.96
C LEU A 85 -9.16 -6.83 -6.04
N PRO A 86 -7.85 -6.53 -6.06
CA PRO A 86 -7.26 -5.68 -7.09
C PRO A 86 -7.06 -6.43 -8.41
N ASN A 87 -7.16 -5.68 -9.51
CA ASN A 87 -6.89 -6.14 -10.89
C ASN A 87 -7.61 -7.45 -11.28
N THR A 88 -8.90 -7.53 -11.02
CA THR A 88 -9.75 -8.68 -11.41
C THR A 88 -9.88 -8.90 -12.92
N HIS A 89 -9.46 -7.91 -13.73
CA HIS A 89 -9.49 -7.94 -15.19
C HIS A 89 -8.22 -8.56 -15.80
N GLU A 90 -7.16 -8.76 -15.02
CA GLU A 90 -5.95 -9.45 -15.48
C GLU A 90 -6.21 -10.96 -15.55
N PRO A 91 -5.82 -11.65 -16.64
CA PRO A 91 -5.97 -13.09 -16.80
C PRO A 91 -4.88 -13.84 -16.03
N ASP A 92 -4.79 -13.61 -14.72
CA ASP A 92 -3.74 -14.16 -13.85
C ASP A 92 -4.27 -15.11 -12.79
N TRP A 93 -5.57 -15.43 -12.84
CA TRP A 93 -6.23 -16.17 -11.77
C TRP A 93 -6.24 -17.67 -12.04
N ARG A 94 -5.90 -18.47 -11.02
CA ARG A 94 -6.11 -19.91 -11.03
C ARG A 94 -7.03 -20.33 -9.89
N LEU A 95 -8.03 -21.13 -10.24
CA LEU A 95 -8.87 -21.81 -9.27
C LEU A 95 -8.11 -22.99 -8.68
N LEU A 96 -8.01 -23.06 -7.36
CA LEU A 96 -7.38 -24.19 -6.69
C LEU A 96 -8.36 -25.34 -6.50
N SER A 97 -7.83 -26.56 -6.54
CA SER A 97 -8.55 -27.74 -6.07
C SER A 97 -8.78 -27.66 -4.56
N PRO A 98 -9.80 -28.35 -4.00
CA PRO A 98 -10.06 -28.34 -2.57
C PRO A 98 -8.86 -28.79 -1.72
N SER A 99 -8.12 -29.81 -2.17
CA SER A 99 -6.92 -30.31 -1.48
C SER A 99 -5.77 -29.31 -1.50
N GLU A 100 -5.53 -28.62 -2.62
CA GLU A 100 -4.53 -27.54 -2.70
C GLU A 100 -4.92 -26.36 -1.81
N ALA A 101 -6.21 -26.01 -1.80
CA ALA A 101 -6.73 -24.92 -0.98
C ALA A 101 -6.58 -25.21 0.52
N GLU A 102 -6.89 -26.43 0.97
CA GLU A 102 -6.69 -26.87 2.36
C GLU A 102 -5.21 -26.84 2.75
N ARG A 103 -4.32 -27.32 1.88
CA ARG A 103 -2.88 -27.29 2.10
C ARG A 103 -2.37 -25.86 2.28
N LEU A 104 -2.72 -24.94 1.38
CA LEU A 104 -2.27 -23.54 1.47
C LEU A 104 -2.85 -22.81 2.68
N THR A 105 -4.11 -23.07 3.03
CA THR A 105 -4.75 -22.49 4.22
C THR A 105 -4.12 -23.02 5.51
N SER A 106 -3.74 -24.30 5.52
CA SER A 106 -3.00 -24.89 6.66
C SER A 106 -1.60 -24.30 6.78
N MET A 107 -0.94 -24.00 5.66
CA MET A 107 0.38 -23.36 5.66
C MET A 107 0.34 -21.91 6.14
N SER A 108 -0.68 -21.12 5.79
CA SER A 108 -0.81 -19.73 6.25
C SER A 108 -1.16 -19.61 7.74
N THR A 109 -1.70 -20.67 8.34
CA THR A 109 -1.96 -20.72 9.78
C THR A 109 -0.65 -20.83 10.59
N LYS A 110 0.44 -21.28 9.97
CA LYS A 110 1.77 -21.36 10.60
C LYS A 110 2.43 -19.97 10.54
N THR A 111 2.68 -19.38 11.71
CA THR A 111 3.28 -18.04 11.83
C THR A 111 4.64 -17.93 11.14
N ASP A 112 5.42 -19.01 11.11
CA ASP A 112 6.78 -19.05 10.53
C ASP A 112 6.81 -18.82 9.00
N MET A 113 5.66 -18.97 8.32
CA MET A 113 5.55 -18.80 6.87
C MET A 113 5.08 -17.40 6.45
N ALA A 114 4.75 -16.54 7.40
CA ALA A 114 4.34 -15.17 7.11
C ALA A 114 5.55 -14.28 6.82
N ALA A 115 5.42 -13.37 5.86
CA ALA A 115 6.48 -12.41 5.59
C ALA A 115 6.76 -11.54 6.84
N PRO A 116 8.04 -11.30 7.18
CA PRO A 116 8.40 -10.45 8.30
C PRO A 116 8.09 -8.99 7.99
N ASP A 117 7.89 -8.20 9.03
CA ASP A 117 7.84 -6.74 8.89
C ASP A 117 9.23 -6.22 8.55
N VAL A 118 9.29 -5.33 7.55
CA VAL A 118 10.53 -4.69 7.13
C VAL A 118 10.62 -3.34 7.82
N PRO A 119 11.54 -3.15 8.77
CA PRO A 119 11.73 -1.85 9.42
C PRO A 119 12.32 -0.87 8.40
N VAL A 120 11.71 0.31 8.27
CA VAL A 120 12.13 1.35 7.31
C VAL A 120 12.36 2.66 8.05
N SER A 121 13.50 3.31 7.78
CA SER A 121 13.77 4.64 8.33
C SER A 121 12.74 5.66 7.86
N CYS A 122 12.24 6.47 8.79
CA CYS A 122 11.35 7.60 8.49
C CYS A 122 12.12 8.90 8.33
N VAL A 123 13.44 8.86 8.37
CA VAL A 123 14.25 10.06 8.38
C VAL A 123 15.04 10.12 7.08
N ALA A 124 14.99 11.29 6.45
CA ALA A 124 15.80 11.58 5.28
C ALA A 124 16.61 12.85 5.52
N GLN A 125 17.79 12.91 4.89
CA GLN A 125 18.60 14.13 4.89
C GLN A 125 17.83 15.25 4.20
N ALA A 126 17.84 16.44 4.81
CA ALA A 126 17.29 17.63 4.19
C ALA A 126 18.07 17.96 2.91
N PRO A 127 17.41 18.34 1.80
CA PRO A 127 18.10 18.82 0.62
C PRO A 127 19.04 20.00 0.97
N PRO A 128 20.29 20.04 0.47
CA PRO A 128 21.28 21.03 0.90
C PRO A 128 20.79 22.48 0.77
N LEU A 129 20.14 22.80 -0.36
CA LEU A 129 19.59 24.13 -0.61
C LEU A 129 18.49 24.52 0.39
N LEU A 130 17.68 23.57 0.84
CA LEU A 130 16.66 23.82 1.85
C LEU A 130 17.32 24.14 3.20
N THR A 131 18.36 23.40 3.57
CA THR A 131 19.14 23.65 4.79
C THR A 131 19.74 25.05 4.78
N ILE A 132 20.38 25.46 3.68
CA ILE A 132 20.95 26.82 3.52
C ILE A 132 19.85 27.88 3.63
N PHE A 133 18.71 27.66 2.98
CA PHE A 133 17.59 28.59 3.01
C PHE A 133 17.04 28.78 4.43
N LEU A 134 16.83 27.69 5.16
CA LEU A 134 16.31 27.74 6.54
C LEU A 134 17.32 28.39 7.51
N ARG A 135 18.62 28.14 7.31
CA ARG A 135 19.70 28.82 8.05
C ARG A 135 19.69 30.32 7.81
N ARG A 136 19.66 30.76 6.54
CA ARG A 136 19.65 32.20 6.18
C ARG A 136 18.42 32.95 6.68
N LYS A 137 17.30 32.25 6.84
CA LYS A 137 16.06 32.82 7.37
C LYS A 137 15.99 32.80 8.91
N ASN A 138 17.02 32.28 9.60
CA ASN A 138 17.03 32.09 11.06
C ASN A 138 15.78 31.36 11.58
N VAL A 139 15.27 30.41 10.79
CA VAL A 139 14.08 29.61 11.15
C VAL A 139 14.48 28.41 12.02
N LEU A 140 15.71 27.92 11.87
CA LEU A 140 16.23 26.80 12.65
C LEU A 140 16.64 27.27 14.05
N PRO A 141 16.20 26.57 15.11
CA PRO A 141 16.68 26.83 16.46
C PRO A 141 18.20 26.61 16.58
N PRO A 142 18.95 27.46 17.33
CA PRO A 142 20.39 27.30 17.56
C PRO A 142 20.83 25.88 17.98
N PRO A 143 20.16 25.18 18.92
CA PRO A 143 20.62 23.85 19.36
C PRO A 143 20.61 22.82 18.22
N VAL A 144 19.61 22.88 17.33
CA VAL A 144 19.49 21.97 16.17
C VAL A 144 20.65 22.19 15.19
N VAL A 145 21.06 23.45 15.01
CA VAL A 145 22.19 23.80 14.13
C VAL A 145 23.51 23.27 14.71
N GLU A 146 23.74 23.46 16.00
CA GLU A 146 24.96 22.99 16.67
C GLU A 146 25.10 21.46 16.59
N GLU A 147 24.02 20.72 16.81
CA GLU A 147 24.05 19.25 16.74
C GLU A 147 24.18 18.73 15.32
N ALA A 148 23.52 19.39 14.35
CA ALA A 148 23.70 19.10 12.93
C ALA A 148 25.18 19.26 12.54
N GLU A 149 25.83 20.34 13.01
CA GLU A 149 27.25 20.63 12.72
C GLU A 149 28.23 19.67 13.41
N LYS A 150 27.94 19.26 14.65
CA LYS A 150 28.68 18.22 15.39
C LYS A 150 28.61 16.84 14.71
N SER A 151 27.60 16.57 13.90
CA SER A 151 27.48 15.27 13.22
C SER A 151 28.25 15.21 11.89
N THR A 152 28.55 16.36 11.28
CA THR A 152 29.09 16.49 9.90
C THR A 152 30.58 16.16 9.70
N HIS A 153 31.25 15.53 10.66
CA HIS A 153 32.72 15.57 10.77
C HIS A 153 33.54 14.68 9.83
N SER A 154 32.95 13.84 8.97
CA SER A 154 33.75 13.08 8.01
C SER A 154 34.27 13.98 6.89
N LEU A 155 35.55 14.36 6.99
CA LEU A 155 36.20 15.29 6.05
C LEU A 155 36.25 14.77 4.60
N ASP A 156 36.09 13.46 4.40
CA ASP A 156 36.12 12.84 3.06
C ASP A 156 34.86 13.12 2.23
N ILE A 157 33.79 13.62 2.86
CA ILE A 157 32.50 13.83 2.19
C ILE A 157 32.46 15.17 1.46
N GLN A 158 31.95 15.16 0.22
CA GLN A 158 31.69 16.36 -0.58
C GLN A 158 30.93 17.43 0.23
N GLN A 159 31.28 18.70 0.05
CA GLN A 159 30.72 19.80 0.84
C GLN A 159 29.18 19.86 0.81
N SER A 160 28.56 19.59 -0.35
CA SER A 160 27.10 19.50 -0.48
C SER A 160 26.49 18.36 0.35
N MET A 161 27.18 17.22 0.41
CA MET A 161 26.77 16.08 1.22
C MET A 161 26.99 16.35 2.71
N ARG A 162 28.01 17.13 3.11
CA ARG A 162 28.13 17.61 4.50
C ARG A 162 26.99 18.55 4.86
N GLU A 163 26.69 19.54 4.02
CA GLU A 163 25.59 20.48 4.27
C GLU A 163 24.23 19.78 4.38
N ALA A 164 24.01 18.71 3.59
CA ALA A 164 22.84 17.84 3.72
C ALA A 164 22.91 16.88 4.91
N SER A 165 24.09 16.41 5.31
CA SER A 165 24.21 15.35 6.29
C SER A 165 23.93 15.79 7.71
N GLY A 166 23.83 17.10 7.99
CA GLY A 166 23.51 17.61 9.31
C GLY A 166 22.02 17.59 9.65
N LEU A 167 21.17 18.23 8.83
CA LEU A 167 19.76 18.44 9.13
C LEU A 167 18.87 17.31 8.60
N LEU A 168 17.98 16.80 9.43
CA LEU A 168 17.11 15.68 9.11
C LEU A 168 15.63 16.09 9.01
N LEU A 169 14.89 15.43 8.11
CA LEU A 169 13.46 15.62 7.92
C LEU A 169 12.71 14.30 8.12
N LEU A 170 11.54 14.40 8.76
CA LEU A 170 10.61 13.28 8.84
C LEU A 170 9.93 13.07 7.49
N THR A 171 10.13 11.90 6.89
CA THR A 171 9.46 11.43 5.70
C THR A 171 8.38 10.42 6.09
N PRO A 172 7.10 10.84 6.12
CA PRO A 172 6.02 9.92 6.43
C PRO A 172 5.84 8.92 5.30
N HIS A 173 5.65 7.64 5.65
CA HIS A 173 5.43 6.58 4.68
C HIS A 173 3.95 6.47 4.30
N ARG A 174 3.66 6.18 3.03
CA ARG A 174 2.28 5.85 2.62
C ARG A 174 1.93 4.46 3.13
N TYR A 175 0.78 4.32 3.76
CA TYR A 175 0.28 3.01 4.17
C TYR A 175 0.00 2.15 2.94
N ASP A 176 0.75 1.07 2.80
CA ASP A 176 0.45 -0.02 1.88
C ASP A 176 0.42 -1.33 2.68
N PRO A 177 -0.75 -1.97 2.83
CA PRO A 177 -0.90 -3.18 3.63
C PRO A 177 -0.12 -4.38 3.07
N THR A 178 0.31 -4.33 1.79
CA THR A 178 1.07 -5.42 1.16
C THR A 178 2.59 -5.23 1.25
N SER A 179 3.03 -4.03 1.61
CA SER A 179 4.46 -3.72 1.73
C SER A 179 5.10 -4.25 3.00
N PHE A 180 4.29 -4.46 4.06
CA PHE A 180 4.73 -4.84 5.41
C PHE A 180 5.88 -3.97 5.94
N LYS A 181 5.93 -2.71 5.52
CA LYS A 181 6.93 -1.74 5.97
C LYS A 181 6.47 -1.14 7.28
N VAL A 182 7.31 -1.26 8.31
CA VAL A 182 7.07 -0.65 9.61
C VAL A 182 8.03 0.52 9.80
N PRO A 183 7.54 1.73 10.05
CA PRO A 183 8.37 2.89 10.30
C PRO A 183 9.18 2.72 11.58
N ILE A 184 10.49 2.95 11.51
CA ILE A 184 11.36 3.01 12.69
C ILE A 184 11.24 4.41 13.29
N GLU A 185 11.06 4.48 14.61
CA GLU A 185 11.13 5.74 15.34
C GLU A 185 12.59 6.26 15.37
N PRO A 186 12.81 7.55 15.10
CA PRO A 186 14.16 8.11 15.14
C PRO A 186 14.77 8.02 16.54
N THR A 187 16.08 7.82 16.58
CA THR A 187 16.88 7.87 17.80
C THR A 187 16.90 9.28 18.41
N SER A 188 17.28 9.40 19.68
CA SER A 188 17.35 10.71 20.35
C SER A 188 18.30 11.69 19.64
N GLU A 189 19.43 11.19 19.11
CA GLU A 189 20.40 11.98 18.33
C GLU A 189 19.83 12.43 16.98
N GLU A 190 19.01 11.61 16.32
CA GLU A 190 18.33 12.00 15.08
C GLU A 190 17.25 13.04 15.37
N LYS A 191 16.45 12.84 16.43
CA LYS A 191 15.37 13.77 16.83
C LYS A 191 15.89 15.17 17.12
N SER A 192 17.06 15.27 17.73
CA SER A 192 17.67 16.53 18.12
C SER A 192 18.14 17.33 16.89
N ARG A 193 18.47 16.63 15.79
CA ARG A 193 18.84 17.18 14.47
C ARG A 193 17.66 17.43 13.52
N MET A 194 16.42 17.23 13.97
CA MET A 194 15.24 17.38 13.12
C MET A 194 14.60 18.75 13.26
N TYR A 195 14.27 19.35 12.11
CA TYR A 195 13.39 20.52 12.08
C TYR A 195 12.35 20.38 10.96
N PRO A 196 11.06 20.48 11.26
CA PRO A 196 10.50 20.79 12.58
C PRO A 196 10.61 19.64 13.62
N PRO A 197 10.41 19.90 14.93
CA PRO A 197 10.56 18.89 15.98
C PRO A 197 9.75 17.63 15.71
N TYR A 198 10.28 16.48 16.13
CA TYR A 198 9.67 15.18 15.89
C TYR A 198 8.22 15.12 16.41
N GLU A 199 7.96 15.65 17.60
CA GLU A 199 6.64 15.64 18.24
C GLU A 199 5.59 16.38 17.42
N TRP A 200 5.99 17.45 16.73
CA TRP A 200 5.09 18.20 15.85
C TRP A 200 4.92 17.52 14.49
N SER A 201 6.02 17.03 13.91
CA SER A 201 6.03 16.34 12.62
C SER A 201 5.30 14.99 12.66
N ALA A 202 5.36 14.28 13.79
CA ALA A 202 4.77 12.97 14.00
C ALA A 202 3.28 13.02 14.42
N LYS A 203 2.65 14.21 14.55
CA LYS A 203 1.24 14.34 14.95
C LYS A 203 0.26 13.53 14.11
N LYS A 204 0.57 13.29 12.83
CA LYS A 204 -0.25 12.47 11.92
C LYS A 204 0.14 10.98 11.91
N GLY A 205 1.06 10.58 12.79
CA GLY A 205 1.73 9.28 12.78
C GLY A 205 2.83 9.19 11.71
N LEU A 206 3.67 8.17 11.84
CA LEU A 206 4.74 7.87 10.87
C LEU A 206 4.22 7.25 9.56
N ILE A 207 2.96 6.80 9.57
CA ILE A 207 2.29 6.22 8.40
C ILE A 207 1.03 7.01 8.06
N ILE A 208 0.98 7.53 6.84
CA ILE A 208 -0.21 8.13 6.27
C ILE A 208 -1.13 7.02 5.79
N LYS A 209 -2.14 6.69 6.61
CA LYS A 209 -3.25 5.84 6.17
C LYS A 209 -4.12 6.64 5.19
N PRO A 210 -4.57 6.05 4.07
CA PRO A 210 -5.64 6.68 3.31
C PRO A 210 -6.82 6.88 4.27
N ASN A 211 -7.42 8.08 4.30
CA ASN A 211 -8.68 8.27 5.03
C ASN A 211 -9.66 7.21 4.52
N LEU A 212 -9.91 6.18 5.33
CA LEU A 212 -10.87 5.13 5.04
C LEU A 212 -12.29 5.70 5.16
N ASP A 213 -12.44 6.65 6.08
CA ASP A 213 -13.69 7.35 6.40
C ASP A 213 -13.94 8.53 5.47
N ARG A 214 -13.70 8.34 4.16
CA ARG A 214 -14.10 9.35 3.19
C ARG A 214 -15.56 9.14 2.87
N ASP A 215 -16.36 10.13 3.24
CA ASP A 215 -17.68 10.40 2.66
C ASP A 215 -17.59 10.77 1.18
N SER A 216 -16.49 10.46 0.50
CA SER A 216 -16.31 10.79 -0.90
C SER A 216 -15.39 9.81 -1.59
N TYR A 217 -15.72 9.51 -2.84
CA TYR A 217 -14.84 8.76 -3.71
C TYR A 217 -14.62 9.53 -5.01
N LEU A 218 -13.47 9.25 -5.63
CA LEU A 218 -13.06 9.88 -6.88
C LEU A 218 -13.52 8.97 -8.01
N ILE A 219 -14.43 9.47 -8.85
CA ILE A 219 -14.86 8.77 -10.06
C ILE A 219 -14.01 9.24 -11.22
N ARG A 220 -13.40 8.29 -11.92
CA ARG A 220 -12.78 8.52 -13.22
C ARG A 220 -13.86 8.29 -14.28
N ARG A 221 -14.25 9.34 -15.01
CA ARG A 221 -15.10 9.19 -16.19
C ARG A 221 -14.23 8.93 -17.43
N SER A 222 -14.78 8.22 -18.41
CA SER A 222 -14.11 7.92 -19.67
C SER A 222 -14.03 9.14 -20.60
N ASP A 223 -14.94 10.10 -20.47
CA ASP A 223 -15.03 11.29 -21.31
C ASP A 223 -14.01 12.38 -20.94
N THR A 224 -13.46 12.34 -19.72
CA THR A 224 -12.50 13.32 -19.21
C THR A 224 -11.26 12.63 -18.62
N PRO A 225 -10.39 12.06 -19.47
CA PRO A 225 -9.15 11.43 -19.01
C PRO A 225 -8.26 12.49 -18.33
N GLY A 226 -8.08 12.38 -17.01
CA GLY A 226 -7.20 13.25 -16.23
C GLY A 226 -7.91 14.07 -15.15
N LEU A 227 -9.24 14.21 -15.22
CA LEU A 227 -10.04 14.85 -14.18
C LEU A 227 -10.65 13.78 -13.26
N TYR A 228 -10.46 13.96 -11.96
CA TYR A 228 -11.14 13.16 -10.93
C TYR A 228 -12.31 13.98 -10.39
N TRP A 229 -13.53 13.47 -10.56
CA TRP A 229 -14.69 14.06 -9.93
C TRP A 229 -14.79 13.56 -8.49
N ARG A 230 -14.79 14.50 -7.53
CA ARG A 230 -15.02 14.21 -6.11
C ARG A 230 -16.53 14.14 -5.88
N VAL A 231 -17.06 12.94 -5.65
CA VAL A 231 -18.47 12.75 -5.28
C VAL A 231 -18.56 12.65 -3.77
N HIS A 232 -19.32 13.54 -3.13
CA HIS A 232 -19.63 13.47 -1.70
C HIS A 232 -20.87 12.58 -1.48
N LEU A 233 -20.69 11.47 -0.80
CA LEU A 233 -21.74 10.67 -0.18
C LEU A 233 -22.27 11.46 1.03
N ALA A 234 -23.57 11.69 1.11
CA ALA A 234 -24.16 12.31 2.30
C ALA A 234 -23.83 11.44 3.52
N LYS A 235 -23.17 12.01 4.53
CA LYS A 235 -23.07 11.39 5.85
C LYS A 235 -24.49 11.21 6.35
N SER A 236 -24.93 9.95 6.51
CA SER A 236 -26.13 9.67 7.27
C SER A 236 -25.94 10.29 8.65
N SER A 237 -26.75 11.29 8.96
CA SER A 237 -26.87 11.97 10.24
C SER A 237 -26.64 11.02 11.42
N LYS A 238 -25.44 11.08 11.99
CA LYS A 238 -25.20 10.89 13.42
C LYS A 238 -24.64 12.24 13.87
N THR A 239 -25.45 13.15 14.43
CA THR A 239 -25.72 13.27 15.88
C THR A 239 -24.52 12.81 16.71
N GLU A 240 -23.92 13.59 17.59
CA GLU A 240 -24.27 14.82 18.29
C GLU A 240 -22.96 15.32 18.94
N GLN A 241 -22.87 16.64 19.16
CA GLN A 241 -22.27 17.25 20.35
C GLN A 241 -20.84 16.83 20.74
N ASP A 242 -19.86 17.56 20.21
CA ASP A 242 -18.68 17.95 20.99
C ASP A 242 -18.48 19.46 20.76
N SER A 243 -19.44 20.22 21.26
CA SER A 243 -19.32 21.66 21.45
C SER A 243 -19.94 21.97 22.80
N GLU A 244 -19.12 22.06 23.85
CA GLU A 244 -19.22 23.08 24.89
C GLU A 244 -18.05 23.00 25.89
N THR A 245 -17.36 24.14 25.95
CA THR A 245 -16.43 24.64 26.95
C THR A 245 -16.91 24.48 28.39
N VAL A 246 -16.06 23.95 29.30
CA VAL A 246 -16.02 24.34 30.72
C VAL A 246 -14.60 24.08 31.28
N SER A 247 -13.84 25.16 31.54
CA SER A 247 -12.88 25.38 32.64
C SER A 247 -12.02 26.60 32.33
#